data_AF-A0A3D3IZL9-F1
#
_entry.id   AF-A0A3D3IZL9-F1
#
_cell.length_a   1.000
_cell.length_b   1.000
_cell.length_c   1.000
_cell.angle_alpha   90.00
_cell.angle_beta   90.00
_cell.angle_gamma   90.00
#
_symmetry.space_group_name_H-M   'P 1'
#
loop_
_entity.id
_entity.type
_entity.pdbx_description
1 polymer ?
#
loop_
_entity_poly.entity_id
_entity_poly.type
_entity_poly.pdbx_seq_one_letter_code
_entity_poly.pdbx_strand_id
1 'polypeptide(L)'
;NKDDVYREEFIRRLADSPALYKEFMYYLDNQDFLCEMNIEGITIPDILVWQVDKFKAGIDEGRFELKYNADAMLLAAFNTMYDVERDPAPYLENFRTVTGSDYEDKIKGY
;
A
#
# COMPACT_ATOMS: atom_id res chain seq x y z
N ASN A 1 -15.20 -4.13 19.59
CA ASN A 1 -14.82 -5.20 18.64
C ASN A 1 -13.51 -4.77 17.96
N LYS A 2 -12.61 -5.67 17.57
CA LYS A 2 -11.34 -5.27 16.91
C LYS A 2 -11.57 -4.70 15.51
N ASP A 3 -12.55 -5.27 14.80
CA ASP A 3 -12.89 -4.86 13.43
C ASP A 3 -13.48 -3.45 13.38
N ASP A 4 -14.30 -3.09 14.37
CA ASP A 4 -14.90 -1.75 14.46
C ASP A 4 -13.83 -0.67 14.66
N VAL A 5 -12.84 -0.93 15.51
CA VAL A 5 -11.72 -0.01 15.76
C VAL A 5 -10.88 0.19 14.49
N TYR A 6 -10.58 -0.89 13.77
CA TYR A 6 -9.85 -0.81 12.51
C TYR A 6 -10.62 0.01 11.47
N ARG A 7 -11.93 -0.24 11.34
CA ARG A 7 -12.79 0.50 10.41
C ARG A 7 -12.86 1.98 10.73
N GLU A 8 -13.03 2.34 12.01
CA GLU A 8 -13.06 3.73 12.45
C GLU A 8 -11.72 4.43 12.19
N GLU A 9 -10.61 3.74 12.46
CA GLU A 9 -9.28 4.28 12.16
C GLU A 9 -9.07 4.48 10.65
N PHE A 10 -9.47 3.51 9.83
CA PHE A 10 -9.38 3.60 8.37
C PHE A 10 -10.16 4.79 7.83
N ILE A 11 -11.42 4.95 8.26
CA ILE A 11 -12.26 6.09 7.87
C ILE A 11 -11.62 7.40 8.31
N ARG A 12 -11.07 7.46 9.53
CA ARG A 12 -10.37 8.65 10.03
C ARG A 12 -9.15 8.99 9.16
N ARG A 13 -8.34 8.00 8.77
CA ARG A 13 -7.17 8.18 7.90
C ARG A 13 -7.57 8.70 6.52
N LEU A 14 -8.63 8.13 5.92
CA LEU A 14 -9.19 8.64 4.67
C LEU A 14 -9.67 10.09 4.79
N ALA A 15 -10.36 10.43 5.87
CA ALA A 15 -10.84 11.80 6.09
C ALA A 15 -9.70 12.83 6.29
N ASP A 16 -8.55 12.38 6.80
CA ASP A 16 -7.40 13.21 7.08
C ASP A 16 -6.49 13.43 5.84
N SER A 17 -6.58 12.55 4.82
CA SER A 17 -5.82 12.65 3.57
C SER A 17 -6.75 12.73 2.34
N PRO A 18 -7.00 13.94 1.80
CA PRO A 18 -7.83 14.12 0.61
C PRO A 18 -7.32 13.37 -0.62
N ALA A 19 -6.00 13.24 -0.78
CA ALA A 19 -5.39 12.49 -1.88
C ALA A 19 -5.68 10.98 -1.75
N LEU A 20 -5.49 10.43 -0.55
CA LEU A 20 -5.78 9.02 -0.27
C LEU A 20 -7.27 8.71 -0.43
N TYR A 21 -8.15 9.60 0.02
CA TYR A 21 -9.59 9.48 -0.17
C TYR A 21 -9.98 9.46 -1.65
N LYS A 22 -9.39 10.34 -2.46
CA LYS A 22 -9.64 10.41 -3.90
C LYS A 22 -9.23 9.09 -4.60
N GLU A 23 -8.04 8.58 -4.30
CA GLU A 23 -7.59 7.27 -4.81
C GLU A 23 -8.55 6.15 -4.42
N PHE A 24 -8.99 6.12 -3.16
CA PHE A 24 -9.88 5.08 -2.65
C PHE A 24 -11.23 5.09 -3.37
N MET A 25 -11.84 6.26 -3.53
CA MET A 25 -13.11 6.40 -4.25
C MET A 25 -12.97 6.04 -5.73
N TYR A 26 -11.88 6.48 -6.36
CA TYR A 26 -11.62 6.11 -7.75
C TYR A 26 -11.49 4.59 -7.91
N TYR A 27 -10.77 3.92 -7.01
CA TYR A 27 -10.65 2.47 -7.03
C TYR A 27 -12.00 1.76 -6.87
N LEU A 28 -12.85 2.23 -5.95
CA LEU A 28 -14.19 1.63 -5.77
C LEU A 28 -15.03 1.71 -7.04
N ASP A 29 -14.98 2.85 -7.74
CA ASP A 29 -15.77 3.09 -8.94
C ASP A 29 -15.22 2.38 -10.19
N ASN A 30 -13.90 2.27 -10.31
CA ASN A 30 -13.24 1.85 -11.55
C ASN A 30 -12.54 0.49 -11.46
N GLN A 31 -12.34 -0.05 -10.25
CA GLN A 31 -11.50 -1.23 -9.99
C GLN A 31 -10.06 -1.07 -10.51
N ASP A 32 -9.58 0.18 -10.55
CA ASP A 32 -8.26 0.58 -11.03
C ASP A 32 -7.71 1.70 -10.17
N PHE A 33 -6.39 1.93 -10.21
CA PHE A 33 -5.74 2.97 -9.41
C PHE A 33 -5.50 4.23 -10.24
N LEU A 34 -5.84 5.38 -9.68
CA LEU A 34 -5.63 6.65 -10.35
C LEU A 34 -4.13 6.99 -10.42
N CYS A 35 -3.35 6.50 -9.46
CA CYS A 35 -1.90 6.70 -9.35
C CYS A 35 -1.46 8.18 -9.31
N GLU A 36 -2.36 9.07 -8.92
CA GLU A 36 -2.04 10.48 -8.66
C GLU A 36 -1.35 10.64 -7.30
N MET A 37 -1.69 9.80 -6.31
CA MET A 37 -0.98 9.78 -5.04
C MET A 37 0.35 9.04 -5.20
N ASN A 38 1.42 9.81 -5.32
CA ASN A 38 2.79 9.33 -5.46
C ASN A 38 3.69 10.03 -4.43
N ILE A 39 4.30 9.25 -3.54
CA ILE A 39 5.21 9.75 -2.50
C ILE A 39 6.57 9.12 -2.75
N GLU A 40 7.56 9.91 -3.19
CA GLU A 40 8.92 9.43 -3.45
C GLU A 40 8.98 8.24 -4.43
N GLY A 41 8.08 8.22 -5.42
CA GLY A 41 7.95 7.14 -6.40
C GLY A 41 7.09 5.96 -5.94
N ILE A 42 6.59 5.97 -4.70
CA ILE A 42 5.72 4.93 -4.14
C ILE A 42 4.26 5.27 -4.45
N THR A 43 3.56 4.32 -5.06
CA THR A 43 2.12 4.35 -5.28
C THR A 43 1.42 3.22 -4.54
N ILE A 44 0.08 3.27 -4.45
CA ILE A 44 -0.72 2.22 -3.80
C ILE A 44 -0.53 0.84 -4.47
N PRO A 45 -0.50 0.71 -5.82
CA PRO A 45 -0.13 -0.53 -6.50
C PRO A 45 1.23 -1.07 -6.08
N ASP A 46 2.26 -0.21 -5.93
CA ASP A 46 3.59 -0.66 -5.52
C ASP A 46 3.54 -1.31 -4.12
N ILE A 47 2.79 -0.68 -3.19
CA ILE A 47 2.57 -1.22 -1.85
C ILE A 47 1.87 -2.58 -1.91
N LEU A 48 0.85 -2.74 -2.77
CA LEU A 48 0.15 -4.02 -2.94
C LEU A 48 1.09 -5.12 -3.44
N VAL A 49 1.93 -4.83 -4.45
CA VAL A 49 2.91 -5.78 -4.97
C VAL A 49 3.85 -6.22 -3.85
N TRP A 50 4.37 -5.27 -3.07
CA TRP A 50 5.24 -5.57 -1.93
C TRP A 50 4.56 -6.46 -0.88
N GLN A 51 3.29 -6.21 -0.56
CA GLN A 51 2.54 -7.06 0.37
C GLN A 51 2.34 -8.48 -0.18
N VAL A 52 2.09 -8.61 -1.49
CA VAL A 52 1.95 -9.91 -2.17
C VAL A 52 3.26 -10.68 -2.15
N ASP A 53 4.39 -10.04 -2.39
CA ASP A 53 5.68 -10.72 -2.39
C ASP A 53 6.10 -11.15 -0.97
N LYS A 54 5.82 -10.33 0.04
CA LYS A 54 5.95 -10.73 1.45
C LYS A 54 5.06 -11.93 1.80
N PHE A 55 3.83 -11.95 1.30
CA PHE A 55 2.92 -13.07 1.49
C PHE A 55 3.48 -14.36 0.86
N LYS A 56 3.93 -14.30 -0.40
CA LYS A 56 4.55 -15.44 -1.10
C LYS A 56 5.79 -15.96 -0.38
N ALA A 57 6.69 -15.06 0.03
CA ALA A 57 7.87 -15.44 0.81
C ALA A 57 7.50 -16.15 2.11
N GLY A 58 6.42 -15.72 2.78
CA GLY A 58 5.91 -16.42 3.97
C GLY A 58 5.38 -17.83 3.69
N ILE A 59 4.74 -18.04 2.54
CA ILE A 59 4.34 -19.38 2.09
C ILE A 59 5.58 -20.25 1.81
N ASP A 60 6.59 -19.70 1.15
CA ASP A 60 7.85 -20.42 0.86
C ASP A 60 8.61 -20.82 2.14
N GLU A 61 8.52 -20.01 3.19
CA GLU A 61 9.04 -20.31 4.53
C GLU A 61 8.19 -21.33 5.32
N GLY A 62 7.07 -21.80 4.75
CA GLY A 62 6.22 -22.83 5.33
C GLY A 62 5.07 -22.33 6.19
N ARG A 63 4.73 -21.03 6.15
CA ARG A 63 3.56 -20.46 6.86
C ARG A 63 2.26 -20.66 6.05
N PHE A 64 1.88 -21.91 5.82
CA PHE A 64 0.72 -22.26 5.00
C PHE A 64 -0.63 -21.88 5.63
N GLU A 65 -0.67 -21.54 6.92
CA GLU A 65 -1.87 -21.00 7.58
C GLU A 65 -2.26 -19.59 7.10
N LEU A 66 -1.39 -18.90 6.35
CA LEU A 66 -1.67 -17.58 5.78
C LEU A 66 -2.75 -17.70 4.70
N LYS A 67 -3.95 -17.20 4.99
CA LYS A 67 -5.03 -17.11 4.00
C LYS A 67 -4.88 -15.82 3.19
N TYR A 68 -4.75 -15.96 1.88
CA TYR A 68 -4.80 -14.82 0.97
C TYR A 68 -6.18 -14.16 1.00
N ASN A 69 -6.23 -12.86 1.25
CA ASN A 69 -7.45 -12.06 1.21
C ASN A 69 -7.15 -10.72 0.52
N ALA A 70 -7.56 -10.60 -0.74
CA ALA A 70 -7.29 -9.44 -1.57
C ALA A 70 -7.88 -8.15 -0.97
N ASP A 71 -9.10 -8.19 -0.44
CA ASP A 71 -9.76 -7.02 0.15
C ASP A 71 -9.02 -6.53 1.40
N ALA A 72 -8.58 -7.45 2.25
CA ALA A 72 -7.79 -7.11 3.43
C ALA A 72 -6.44 -6.50 3.05
N MET A 73 -5.79 -7.02 2.00
CA MET A 73 -4.53 -6.48 1.49
C MET A 73 -4.73 -5.09 0.88
N LEU A 74 -5.82 -4.88 0.14
CA LEU A 74 -6.20 -3.56 -0.37
C LEU A 74 -6.32 -2.53 0.76
N LEU A 75 -7.13 -2.82 1.79
CA LEU A 75 -7.29 -1.92 2.94
C LEU A 75 -5.96 -1.69 3.68
N ALA A 76 -5.13 -2.73 3.80
CA ALA A 76 -3.80 -2.60 4.36
C ALA A 76 -2.89 -1.70 3.51
N ALA A 77 -2.98 -1.76 2.18
CA ALA A 77 -2.18 -0.93 1.27
C ALA A 77 -2.54 0.56 1.39
N PHE A 78 -3.84 0.89 1.46
CA PHE A 78 -4.29 2.26 1.72
C PHE A 78 -3.83 2.77 3.09
N ASN A 79 -3.92 1.95 4.14
CA ASN A 79 -3.37 2.31 5.45
C ASN A 79 -1.87 2.54 5.42
N THR A 80 -1.13 1.68 4.72
CA THR A 80 0.32 1.81 4.55
C THR A 80 0.65 3.11 3.79
N MET A 81 -0.12 3.45 2.76
CA MET A 81 0.09 4.67 1.99
C MET A 81 -0.12 5.93 2.84
N TYR A 82 -1.10 5.92 3.75
CA TYR A 82 -1.26 6.99 4.75
C TYR A 82 -0.02 7.13 5.65
N ASP A 83 0.59 6.03 6.05
CA ASP A 83 1.80 6.06 6.87
C ASP A 83 3.02 6.55 6.06
N VAL A 84 3.12 6.14 4.79
CA VAL A 84 4.14 6.61 3.82
C VAL A 84 4.02 8.11 3.56
N GLU A 85 2.81 8.64 3.42
CA GLU A 85 2.56 10.08 3.25
C GLU A 85 3.12 10.90 4.42
N ARG A 86 3.11 10.34 5.63
CA ARG A 86 3.58 11.01 6.85
C ARG A 86 5.06 10.83 7.12
N ASP A 87 5.57 9.62 6.88
CA ASP A 87 6.98 9.29 7.00
C ASP A 87 7.36 8.19 5.99
N PRO A 88 7.86 8.58 4.80
CA PRO A 88 8.20 7.62 3.75
C PRO A 88 9.54 6.90 4.02
N ALA A 89 10.41 7.45 4.88
CA ALA A 89 11.78 6.96 5.04
C ALA A 89 11.89 5.48 5.43
N PRO A 90 11.09 4.94 6.37
CA PRO A 90 11.13 3.51 6.74
C PRO A 90 10.69 2.57 5.61
N TYR A 91 9.91 3.07 4.67
CA TYR A 91 9.33 2.28 3.60
C TYR A 91 10.24 2.24 2.37
N LEU A 92 10.97 3.32 2.10
CA LEU A 92 11.85 3.44 0.93
C LEU A 92 12.92 2.34 0.86
N GLU A 93 13.50 1.93 1.99
CA GLU A 93 14.50 0.86 2.03
C GLU A 93 13.90 -0.50 1.62
N ASN A 94 12.66 -0.76 2.03
CA ASN A 94 11.94 -1.99 1.70
C ASN A 94 11.50 -2.02 0.23
N PHE A 95 11.07 -0.87 -0.33
CA PHE A 95 10.68 -0.80 -1.74
C PHE A 95 11.90 -0.94 -2.68
N ARG A 96 13.03 -0.29 -2.35
CA ARG A 96 14.27 -0.37 -3.14
C ARG A 96 14.83 -1.79 -3.26
N THR A 97 14.62 -2.63 -2.25
CA THR A 97 15.16 -4.00 -2.21
C THR A 97 14.25 -5.03 -2.87
N VAL A 98 12.93 -4.83 -2.87
CA VAL A 98 11.95 -5.84 -3.32
C VAL A 98 11.60 -5.70 -4.80
N THR A 99 11.54 -4.50 -5.36
CA THR A 99 11.05 -4.31 -6.74
C THR A 99 12.13 -4.42 -7.82
N GLY A 100 13.36 -4.82 -7.46
CA GLY A 100 14.47 -5.02 -8.41
C GLY A 100 14.76 -3.80 -9.29
N SER A 101 15.60 -2.88 -8.80
CA SER A 101 16.28 -1.83 -9.61
C SER A 101 15.45 -0.80 -10.40
N ASP A 102 14.12 -0.92 -10.54
CA ASP A 102 13.31 0.04 -11.32
C ASP A 102 13.03 1.37 -10.58
N TYR A 103 13.32 1.47 -9.28
CA TYR A 103 13.14 2.73 -8.54
C TYR A 103 14.25 3.76 -8.81
N GLU A 104 15.47 3.34 -9.18
CA GLU A 104 16.54 4.30 -9.47
C GLU A 104 16.21 5.18 -10.68
N ASP A 105 15.45 4.66 -11.65
CA ASP A 105 15.00 5.40 -12.83
C ASP A 105 13.75 6.25 -12.55
N LYS A 106 12.84 5.81 -11.66
CA LYS A 106 11.69 6.63 -11.24
C LYS A 106 12.09 7.86 -10.41
N ILE A 107 13.18 7.78 -9.65
CA ILE A 107 13.66 8.88 -8.79
C ILE A 107 14.42 9.96 -9.60
N LYS A 108 14.99 9.61 -10.76
CA LYS A 108 15.77 10.54 -11.61
C LYS A 108 14.93 11.44 -12.54
N GLY A 109 13.60 11.42 -12.38
CA GLY A 109 12.66 12.16 -13.24
C GLY A 109 12.16 13.50 -12.67
N TYR A 110 13.01 14.28 -12.00
CA TYR A 110 12.71 15.66 -11.56
C TYR A 110 13.79 16.65 -12.03
#